data_AF-A0A848K3Z4-F1
#
_entry.id   AF-A0A848K3Z4-F1
#
_cell.length_a   1.000
_cell.length_b   1.000
_cell.length_c   1.000
_cell.angle_alpha   90.00
_cell.angle_beta   90.00
_cell.angle_gamma   90.00
#
_symmetry.space_group_name_H-M   'P 1'
#
loop_
_entity.id
_entity.type
_entity.pdbx_description
1 polymer ?
#
loop_
_entity_poly.entity_id
_entity_poly.type
_entity_poly.pdbx_seq_one_letter_code
_entity_poly.pdbx_strand_id
1 'polypeptide(L)'
;MASLPGGAPVFLMVSILTFLVLGSVLEGIPAIVLFAPLVFPIAKSLGLHEVHYAMVIILSMGVGLFMPSFGVGYYAACAIGRVDPTKGIKPLWGYMGALLLGLALVAAIPWISIGFL
;
A
#
# COMPACT_ATOMS: atom_id res chain seq x y z
N MET A 1 18.22 -6.34 -18.08
CA MET A 1 17.75 -4.99 -18.46
C MET A 1 16.35 -5.12 -19.03
N ALA A 2 15.35 -5.31 -18.17
CA ALA A 2 13.96 -5.34 -18.60
C ALA A 2 13.46 -3.89 -18.62
N SER A 3 13.38 -3.34 -19.82
CA SER A 3 12.95 -1.98 -20.11
C SER A 3 11.46 -1.82 -19.78
N LEU A 4 11.12 -1.64 -18.50
CA LEU A 4 9.84 -1.03 -18.14
C LEU A 4 9.91 0.43 -18.61
N PRO A 5 8.94 0.92 -19.40
CA PRO A 5 8.95 2.30 -19.87
C PRO A 5 8.78 3.23 -18.65
N GLY A 6 9.89 3.73 -18.11
CA GLY A 6 9.96 4.66 -16.97
C GLY A 6 10.75 4.21 -15.74
N GLY A 7 11.40 3.04 -15.74
CA GLY A 7 12.39 2.66 -14.70
C GLY A 7 11.82 2.40 -13.29
N ALA A 8 12.66 2.56 -12.26
CA ALA A 8 12.31 2.35 -10.84
C ALA A 8 11.00 3.01 -10.35
N PRO A 9 10.64 4.26 -10.73
CA PRO A 9 9.40 4.89 -10.26
C PRO A 9 8.14 4.26 -10.86
N VAL A 10 8.17 3.75 -12.10
CA VAL A 10 7.03 3.07 -12.70
C VAL A 10 6.79 1.72 -12.03
N PHE A 11 7.87 0.98 -11.73
CA PHE A 11 7.75 -0.23 -10.92
C PHE A 11 7.14 0.07 -9.55
N LEU A 12 7.59 1.11 -8.87
CA LEU A 12 7.08 1.50 -7.56
C LEU A 12 5.59 1.89 -7.61
N MET A 13 5.17 2.64 -8.63
CA MET A 13 3.76 3.01 -8.83
C MET A 13 2.86 1.80 -9.15
N VAL A 14 3.33 0.88 -9.99
CA VAL A 14 2.62 -0.38 -10.30
C VAL A 14 2.51 -1.25 -9.05
N SER A 15 3.58 -1.35 -8.27
CA SER A 15 3.58 -2.06 -6.99
C SER A 15 2.59 -1.45 -6.02
N ILE A 16 2.57 -0.12 -5.84
CA ILE A 16 1.59 0.57 -4.98
C ILE A 16 0.16 0.19 -5.39
N LEU A 17 -0.19 0.31 -6.67
CA LEU A 17 -1.53 -0.01 -7.16
C LEU A 17 -1.87 -1.49 -6.94
N THR A 18 -0.92 -2.38 -7.22
CA THR A 18 -1.08 -3.83 -7.04
C THR A 18 -1.33 -4.15 -5.57
N PHE A 19 -0.53 -3.60 -4.66
CA PHE A 19 -0.66 -3.84 -3.22
C PHE A 19 -1.86 -3.12 -2.58
N LEU A 20 -2.34 -2.02 -3.16
CA LEU A 20 -3.58 -1.38 -2.76
C LEU A 20 -4.78 -2.32 -3.05
N VAL A 21 -4.82 -2.92 -4.25
CA VAL A 21 -5.86 -3.87 -4.63
C VAL A 21 -5.72 -5.17 -3.82
N LEU A 22 -4.51 -5.71 -3.71
CA LEU A 22 -4.26 -6.92 -2.92
C LEU A 22 -4.59 -6.71 -1.44
N GLY A 23 -4.24 -5.56 -0.85
CA GLY A 23 -4.55 -5.24 0.55
C GLY A 23 -6.05 -5.08 0.81
N SER A 24 -6.84 -4.82 -0.22
CA SER A 24 -8.30 -4.85 -0.09
C SER A 24 -8.88 -6.26 -0.01
N VAL A 25 -8.23 -7.25 -0.63
CA VAL A 25 -8.71 -8.66 -0.69
C VAL A 25 -8.04 -9.55 0.36
N LEU A 26 -6.75 -9.34 0.60
CA LEU A 26 -5.89 -10.13 1.47
C LEU A 26 -5.57 -9.34 2.73
N GLU A 27 -5.48 -10.05 3.85
CA GLU A 27 -4.91 -9.50 5.07
C GLU A 27 -3.41 -9.19 4.86
N GLY A 28 -2.90 -8.17 5.57
CA GLY A 28 -1.58 -7.59 5.33
C GLY A 28 -0.44 -8.62 5.38
N ILE A 29 -0.50 -9.50 6.39
CA ILE A 29 0.56 -10.47 6.67
C ILE A 29 0.66 -11.55 5.56
N PRO A 30 -0.42 -12.25 5.15
CA PRO A 30 -0.37 -13.26 4.11
C PRO A 30 0.20 -12.76 2.79
N ALA A 31 -0.20 -11.56 2.35
CA ALA A 31 0.25 -11.06 1.06
C ALA A 31 1.74 -10.72 1.08
N ILE A 32 2.25 -10.11 2.16
CA ILE A 32 3.69 -9.81 2.27
C ILE A 32 4.47 -11.12 2.27
N VAL A 33 4.07 -12.14 3.02
CA VAL A 33 4.77 -13.44 3.03
C VAL A 33 4.79 -14.10 1.65
N LEU A 34 3.70 -13.99 0.89
CA LEU A 34 3.59 -14.57 -0.45
C LEU A 34 4.38 -13.78 -1.51
N PHE A 35 4.30 -12.45 -1.48
CA PHE A 35 4.83 -11.57 -2.53
C PHE A 35 6.22 -11.02 -2.23
N ALA A 36 6.63 -10.83 -0.96
CA ALA A 36 7.96 -10.32 -0.62
C ALA A 36 9.11 -11.06 -1.34
N PRO A 37 9.19 -12.41 -1.36
CA PRO A 37 10.29 -13.11 -2.02
C PRO A 37 10.31 -12.91 -3.54
N LEU A 38 9.16 -12.63 -4.16
CA LEU A 38 9.07 -12.35 -5.59
C LEU A 38 9.49 -10.91 -5.90
N VAL A 39 9.05 -9.96 -5.08
CA VAL A 39 9.06 -8.54 -5.43
C VAL A 39 10.34 -7.83 -4.93
N PHE A 40 10.94 -8.28 -3.83
CA PHE A 40 12.20 -7.77 -3.30
C PHE A 40 13.40 -7.93 -4.24
N PRO A 41 13.65 -9.10 -4.88
CA PRO A 41 14.76 -9.24 -5.82
C PRO A 41 14.59 -8.32 -7.05
N ILE A 42 13.35 -8.08 -7.48
CA ILE A 42 13.04 -7.16 -8.58
C ILE A 42 13.35 -5.72 -8.15
N ALA A 43 12.90 -5.30 -6.96
CA ALA A 43 13.19 -3.98 -6.41
C ALA A 43 14.71 -3.74 -6.29
N LYS A 44 15.45 -4.73 -5.80
CA LYS A 44 16.92 -4.69 -5.68
C LYS A 44 17.60 -4.55 -7.05
N SER A 45 17.11 -5.26 -8.06
CA SER A 45 17.63 -5.16 -9.43
C SER A 45 17.40 -3.78 -10.08
N LEU A 46 16.43 -3.02 -9.58
CA LEU A 46 16.09 -1.67 -10.01
C LEU A 46 16.80 -0.57 -9.20
N GLY A 47 17.64 -0.94 -8.23
CA GLY A 47 18.37 0.00 -7.37
C GLY A 47 17.52 0.66 -6.27
N LEU A 48 16.32 0.12 -5.98
CA LEU A 48 15.49 0.59 -4.87
C LEU A 48 16.02 0.05 -3.54
N HIS A 49 16.03 0.90 -2.52
CA HIS A 49 16.40 0.50 -1.16
C HIS A 49 15.33 -0.41 -0.57
N GLU A 50 15.72 -1.58 -0.04
CA GLU A 50 14.81 -2.62 0.44
C GLU A 50 13.86 -2.10 1.53
N VAL A 51 14.37 -1.27 2.46
CA VAL A 51 13.57 -0.67 3.54
C VAL A 51 12.51 0.30 3.02
N HIS A 52 12.88 1.19 2.10
CA HIS A 52 11.94 2.15 1.51
C HIS A 52 10.84 1.41 0.74
N TYR A 53 11.24 0.39 -0.03
CA TYR A 53 10.30 -0.43 -0.78
C TYR A 53 9.32 -1.19 0.12
N ALA A 54 9.82 -1.80 1.19
CA ALA A 54 8.98 -2.48 2.18
C ALA A 54 7.98 -1.53 2.85
N MET A 55 8.41 -0.32 3.24
CA MET A 55 7.53 0.69 3.83
C MET A 55 6.41 1.09 2.88
N VAL A 56 6.73 1.37 1.61
CA VAL A 56 5.74 1.73 0.59
C VAL A 56 4.71 0.62 0.40
N ILE A 57 5.14 -0.65 0.34
CA ILE A 57 4.22 -1.79 0.21
C ILE A 57 3.30 -1.90 1.44
N ILE A 58 3.87 -1.89 2.65
CA ILE A 58 3.10 -2.04 3.90
C ILE A 58 2.06 -0.92 4.02
N LEU A 59 2.45 0.32 3.72
CA LEU A 59 1.53 1.46 3.72
C LEU A 59 0.44 1.28 2.66
N SER A 60 0.79 0.92 1.42
CA SER A 60 -0.18 0.68 0.34
C SER A 60 -1.20 -0.39 0.73
N MET A 61 -0.74 -1.48 1.33
CA MET A 61 -1.61 -2.54 1.82
C MET A 61 -2.55 -2.07 2.93
N GLY A 62 -2.03 -1.30 3.88
CA GLY A 62 -2.83 -0.68 4.94
C GLY A 62 -3.93 0.22 4.35
N VAL A 63 -3.61 1.04 3.34
CA VAL A 63 -4.62 1.87 2.66
C VAL A 63 -5.66 1.00 1.95
N GLY A 64 -5.23 -0.06 1.27
CA GLY A 64 -6.12 -1.03 0.61
C GLY A 64 -7.12 -1.69 1.56
N LEU A 65 -6.68 -2.05 2.76
CA LEU A 65 -7.49 -2.73 3.78
C LEU A 65 -8.67 -1.88 4.27
N PHE A 66 -8.52 -0.55 4.25
CA PHE A 66 -9.57 0.40 4.63
C PHE A 66 -10.32 0.99 3.43
N MET A 67 -10.03 0.56 2.21
CA MET A 67 -10.68 1.09 1.01
C MET A 67 -12.16 0.63 0.96
N PRO A 68 -13.15 1.53 0.90
CA PRO A 68 -14.56 1.22 1.15
C PRO A 68 -15.19 0.29 0.11
N SER A 69 -14.62 0.17 -1.09
CA SER A 69 -15.13 -0.71 -2.15
C SER A 69 -14.87 -2.19 -1.87
N PHE A 70 -13.70 -2.53 -1.29
CA PHE A 70 -13.26 -3.93 -1.17
C PHE A 70 -12.60 -4.26 0.17
N GLY A 71 -12.23 -3.26 0.98
CA GLY A 71 -11.42 -3.40 2.18
C GLY A 71 -12.11 -4.20 3.27
N VAL A 72 -11.67 -5.46 3.44
CA VAL A 72 -12.21 -6.37 4.45
C VAL A 72 -12.10 -5.78 5.87
N GLY A 73 -11.04 -5.00 6.13
CA GLY A 73 -10.83 -4.36 7.43
C GLY A 73 -11.86 -3.26 7.72
N TYR A 74 -12.28 -2.50 6.71
CA TYR A 74 -13.34 -1.50 6.89
C TYR A 74 -14.68 -2.15 7.24
N TYR A 75 -15.08 -3.19 6.53
CA TYR A 75 -16.32 -3.91 6.82
C TYR A 75 -16.27 -4.64 8.17
N ALA A 76 -15.12 -5.22 8.53
CA ALA A 76 -14.92 -5.82 9.85
C ALA A 76 -15.06 -4.80 10.98
N ALA A 77 -14.46 -3.61 10.83
CA ALA A 77 -14.61 -2.52 11.80
C ALA A 77 -16.07 -2.05 11.94
N CYS A 78 -16.80 -1.95 10.82
CA CYS A 78 -18.24 -1.60 10.85
C CYS A 78 -19.07 -2.69 11.54
N ALA A 79 -18.76 -3.97 11.30
CA ALA A 79 -19.44 -5.10 11.96
C ALA A 79 -19.20 -5.11 13.48
N ILE A 80 -17.96 -4.86 13.92
CA ILE A 80 -17.60 -4.76 15.34
C ILE A 80 -18.26 -3.52 15.98
N GLY A 81 -18.21 -2.38 15.29
CA GLY A 81 -18.77 -1.11 15.76
C GLY A 81 -20.31 -1.02 15.64
N ARG A 82 -20.96 -2.00 15.03
CA ARG A 82 -22.40 -2.01 14.71
C ARG A 82 -22.86 -0.74 13.97
N VAL A 83 -22.02 -0.25 13.06
CA VAL A 83 -22.30 0.94 12.24
C VAL A 83 -22.68 0.50 10.83
N ASP A 84 -23.69 1.14 10.25
CA ASP A 84 -24.07 0.90 8.86
C ASP A 84 -22.92 1.35 7.92
N PRO A 85 -22.36 0.45 7.10
CA PRO A 85 -21.24 0.78 6.21
C PRO A 85 -21.57 1.95 5.28
N THR A 86 -22.82 2.07 4.85
CA THR A 86 -23.30 3.12 3.95
C THR A 86 -23.18 4.51 4.60
N LYS A 87 -23.36 4.60 5.92
CA LYS A 87 -23.22 5.85 6.69
C LYS A 87 -21.76 6.16 7.01
N GLY A 88 -20.94 5.14 7.19
CA GLY A 88 -19.51 5.28 7.52
C GLY A 88 -18.63 5.66 6.31
N ILE A 89 -19.06 5.39 5.08
CA ILE A 89 -18.26 5.67 3.87
C ILE A 89 -17.93 7.16 3.71
N LYS A 90 -18.90 8.03 4.03
CA LYS A 90 -18.78 9.49 3.84
C LYS A 90 -17.64 10.10 4.67
N PRO A 91 -17.55 9.85 6.00
CA PRO A 91 -16.42 10.32 6.80
C PRO A 91 -15.12 9.56 6.49
N LEU A 92 -15.20 8.28 6.10
CA LEU A 92 -14.01 7.48 5.77
C LEU A 92 -13.25 8.05 4.57
N TRP A 93 -13.94 8.68 3.61
CA TRP A 93 -13.30 9.25 2.43
C TRP A 93 -12.27 10.34 2.77
N GLY A 94 -12.51 11.13 3.82
CA GLY A 94 -11.53 12.11 4.31
C GLY A 94 -10.28 11.45 4.88
N TYR A 95 -10.46 10.35 5.63
CA TYR A 95 -9.35 9.56 6.16
C TYR A 95 -8.56 8.87 5.05
N MET A 96 -9.25 8.34 4.04
CA MET A 96 -8.64 7.78 2.83
C MET A 96 -7.77 8.80 2.09
N GLY A 97 -8.25 10.03 1.96
CA GLY A 97 -7.48 11.12 1.37
C GLY A 97 -6.17 11.37 2.12
N ALA A 98 -6.22 11.40 3.46
CA ALA A 98 -5.03 11.57 4.29
C ALA A 98 -4.05 10.40 4.15
N LEU A 99 -4.55 9.16 4.12
CA LEU A 99 -3.72 7.96 3.94
C LEU A 99 -3.05 7.91 2.57
N LEU A 100 -3.78 8.24 1.50
CA LEU A 100 -3.22 8.31 0.15
C LEU A 100 -2.18 9.43 0.02
N LEU A 101 -2.40 10.58 0.66
CA LEU A 101 -1.42 11.66 0.75
C LEU A 101 -0.15 11.21 1.48
N GLY A 102 -0.30 10.55 2.64
CA GLY A 102 0.82 10.00 3.39
C GLY A 102 1.62 8.98 2.57
N LEU A 103 0.93 8.07 1.87
CA LEU A 103 1.56 7.09 0.98
C LEU A 103 2.32 7.77 -0.16
N ALA A 104 1.71 8.78 -0.81
CA ALA A 104 2.35 9.53 -1.89
C ALA A 104 3.58 10.29 -1.40
N LEU A 105 3.53 10.90 -0.22
CA LEU A 105 4.66 11.59 0.40
C LEU A 105 5.81 10.63 0.72
N VAL A 106 5.51 9.48 1.32
CA VAL A 106 6.53 8.47 1.62
C VAL A 106 7.13 7.92 0.34
N ALA A 107 6.33 7.62 -0.69
CA ALA A 107 6.80 7.13 -1.98
C ALA A 107 7.65 8.16 -2.75
N ALA A 108 7.33 9.45 -2.65
CA ALA A 108 8.04 10.53 -3.34
C ALA A 108 9.32 10.97 -2.61
N ILE A 109 9.35 10.86 -1.28
CA ILE A 109 10.46 11.33 -0.44
C ILE A 109 11.10 10.12 0.24
N PRO A 110 12.03 9.43 -0.43
CA PRO A 110 12.71 8.26 0.14
C PRO A 110 13.46 8.59 1.44
N TRP A 111 13.85 9.87 1.65
CA TRP A 111 14.45 10.37 2.90
C TRP A 111 13.57 10.14 4.14
N ILE A 112 12.24 10.10 4.02
CA ILE A 112 11.36 9.79 5.16
C ILE A 112 11.58 8.34 5.62
N SER A 113 11.94 7.45 4.70
CA SER A 113 12.17 6.03 4.97
C SER A 113 13.62 5.68 5.28
N ILE A 114 14.59 6.36 4.65
CA ILE A 114 16.03 6.07 4.77
C ILE A 114 16.81 7.11 5.57
N GLY A 115 16.25 8.28 5.88
CA GLY A 115 16.97 9.34 6.60
C GLY A 115 17.30 9.00 8.05
N PHE A 116 16.77 7.90 8.59
CA PHE A 116 17.04 7.38 9.93
C PHE A 116 18.02 6.17 9.93
N LEU A 117 18.59 5.83 8.77
CA LEU A 117 19.49 4.69 8.51
C LEU A 117 20.83 5.21 7.96
#